data_AF-D8QD72-F1
#
_entry.id   AF-D8QD72-F1
#
_cell.length_a   1.000
_cell.length_b   1.000
_cell.length_c   1.000
_cell.angle_alpha   90.00
_cell.angle_beta   90.00
_cell.angle_gamma   90.00
#
_symmetry.space_group_name_H-M   'P 1'
#
loop_
_entity.id
_entity.type
_entity.pdbx_description
1 polymer ?
#
loop_
_entity_poly.entity_id
_entity_poly.type
_entity_poly.pdbx_seq_one_letter_code
_entity_poly.pdbx_strand_id
1 'polypeptide(L)'
;VAQMPGGYRLEYAPSARAACKGKLNCGGYLSTKILKGELRLGSVVDFRGNTSFAWRHWGCTTNKVLENIKEQFPDPSEIDGYDELQDADKDRITTAYEAGHVAEEDIPESAQKGAEDEEDE
;
A
#
# COMPACT_ATOMS: atom_id res chain seq x y z
N VAL A 1 12.84 2.30 -24.80
CA VAL A 1 11.49 2.68 -24.35
C VAL A 1 11.63 3.25 -22.95
N ALA A 2 11.28 4.51 -22.74
CA ALA A 2 11.32 5.07 -21.40
C ALA A 2 10.29 4.31 -20.56
N GLN A 3 10.78 3.50 -19.61
CA GLN A 3 9.95 2.99 -18.51
C GLN A 3 9.43 4.24 -17.80
N MET A 4 8.15 4.55 -17.97
CA MET A 4 7.51 5.58 -17.15
C MET A 4 7.66 5.13 -15.69
N PRO A 5 8.22 5.97 -14.81
CA PRO A 5 8.39 5.60 -13.41
C PRO A 5 7.00 5.34 -12.82
N GLY A 6 6.86 4.23 -12.12
CA GLY A 6 5.58 3.66 -11.73
C GLY A 6 4.70 4.66 -10.97
N GLY A 7 3.51 4.93 -11.50
CA GLY A 7 2.51 5.72 -10.79
C GLY A 7 2.04 5.00 -9.51
N TYR A 8 1.79 5.76 -8.46
CA TYR A 8 1.05 5.30 -7.29
C TYR A 8 -0.30 6.00 -7.22
N ARG A 9 -1.29 5.30 -6.69
CA ARG A 9 -2.65 5.82 -6.51
C ARG A 9 -3.19 5.43 -5.15
N LEU A 10 -3.77 6.38 -4.45
CA LEU A 10 -4.52 6.19 -3.21
C LEU A 10 -6.00 6.33 -3.49
N GLU A 11 -6.81 5.42 -2.97
CA GLU A 11 -8.26 5.55 -3.06
C GLU A 11 -8.97 4.69 -2.02
N TYR A 12 -10.23 5.02 -1.75
CA TYR A 12 -11.15 4.10 -1.10
C TYR A 12 -11.65 3.07 -2.11
N ALA A 13 -11.58 1.79 -1.76
CA ALA A 13 -12.00 0.73 -2.65
C ALA A 13 -13.50 0.88 -3.03
N PRO A 14 -13.84 1.04 -4.33
CA PRO A 14 -15.24 1.15 -4.74
C PRO A 14 -15.98 -0.20 -4.68
N SER A 15 -15.24 -1.32 -4.63
CA SER A 15 -15.80 -2.68 -4.55
C SER A 15 -14.82 -3.68 -3.95
N ALA A 16 -15.35 -4.78 -3.40
CA ALA A 16 -14.59 -5.86 -2.76
C ALA A 16 -13.95 -6.87 -3.74
N ARG A 17 -13.48 -6.39 -4.90
CA ARG A 17 -12.90 -7.24 -5.96
C ARG A 17 -11.38 -7.31 -5.95
N ALA A 18 -10.72 -6.30 -5.39
CA ALA A 18 -9.26 -6.26 -5.34
C ALA A 18 -8.75 -7.19 -4.23
N ALA A 19 -7.70 -7.95 -4.52
CA ALA A 19 -7.01 -8.81 -3.55
C ALA A 19 -5.67 -8.17 -3.20
N CYS A 20 -5.33 -8.12 -1.92
CA CYS A 20 -4.12 -7.46 -1.46
C CYS A 20 -2.85 -8.21 -1.92
N LYS A 21 -1.87 -7.45 -2.42
CA LYS A 21 -0.56 -7.94 -2.88
C LYS A 21 0.59 -7.64 -1.90
N GLY A 22 0.30 -7.42 -0.62
CA GLY A 22 1.31 -7.20 0.43
C GLY A 22 2.21 -8.42 0.69
N LYS A 23 3.45 -8.21 1.16
CA LYS A 23 4.38 -9.27 1.57
C LYS A 23 4.21 -9.62 3.04
N LEU A 24 4.31 -10.92 3.34
CA LEU A 24 3.89 -11.60 4.57
C LEU A 24 2.44 -11.22 4.93
N ASN A 25 1.57 -12.22 5.10
CA ASN A 25 0.27 -12.11 5.80
C ASN A 25 -0.69 -10.90 5.50
N CYS A 26 -0.57 -10.29 4.33
CA CYS A 26 -1.64 -10.09 3.34
C CYS A 26 -1.46 -11.01 2.11
N GLY A 27 -0.46 -11.91 2.17
CA GLY A 27 0.04 -12.76 1.09
C GLY A 27 0.65 -14.07 1.59
N GLY A 28 0.08 -14.64 2.66
CA GLY A 28 0.23 -16.07 2.97
C GLY A 28 -0.79 -16.91 2.18
N TYR A 29 -1.22 -18.05 2.73
CA TYR A 29 -2.20 -18.96 2.08
C TYR A 29 -3.56 -18.31 1.70
N LEU A 30 -3.89 -17.12 2.23
CA LEU A 30 -5.03 -16.31 1.80
C LEU A 30 -4.60 -14.86 1.53
N SER A 31 -4.64 -14.45 0.25
CA SER A 31 -4.69 -13.03 -0.11
C SER A 31 -6.04 -12.48 0.32
N THR A 32 -6.04 -11.54 1.26
CA THR A 32 -7.26 -10.91 1.78
C THR A 32 -7.84 -9.95 0.75
N LYS A 33 -9.17 -9.98 0.59
CA LYS A 33 -9.88 -9.04 -0.28
C LYS A 33 -9.95 -7.70 0.42
N ILE A 34 -9.70 -6.64 -0.33
CA ILE A 34 -9.87 -5.26 0.11
C ILE A 34 -11.37 -4.96 -0.02
N LEU A 35 -12.04 -4.69 1.10
CA LEU A 35 -13.48 -4.47 1.14
C LEU A 35 -13.86 -3.08 0.63
N LYS A 36 -15.13 -2.89 0.26
CA LYS A 36 -15.63 -1.59 -0.20
C LYS A 36 -15.49 -0.55 0.91
N GLY A 37 -14.91 0.60 0.59
CA GLY A 37 -14.69 1.70 1.52
C GLY A 37 -13.36 1.64 2.28
N GLU A 38 -12.58 0.58 2.12
CA GLU A 38 -11.25 0.49 2.74
C GLU A 38 -10.21 1.28 1.94
N LEU A 39 -9.29 1.93 2.66
CA LEU A 39 -8.17 2.64 2.07
C LEU A 39 -7.17 1.66 1.45
N ARG A 40 -6.84 1.89 0.18
CA ARG A 40 -5.88 1.07 -0.56
C ARG A 40 -4.86 1.90 -1.33
N LEU A 41 -3.67 1.32 -1.45
CA LEU A 41 -2.59 1.82 -2.27
C LEU A 41 -2.46 0.94 -3.52
N GLY A 42 -2.50 1.56 -4.69
CA GLY A 42 -2.24 0.94 -5.99
C GLY A 42 -0.88 1.34 -6.52
N SER A 43 -0.06 0.36 -6.90
CA SER A 43 1.16 0.60 -7.68
C SER A 43 0.94 0.20 -9.13
N VAL A 44 1.28 1.07 -10.08
CA VAL A 44 1.22 0.76 -11.50
C VAL A 44 2.19 -0.39 -11.82
N VAL A 45 1.66 -1.42 -12.46
CA VAL A 45 2.40 -2.57 -12.97
C VAL A 45 2.09 -2.74 -14.45
N ASP A 46 3.12 -2.95 -15.28
CA ASP A 46 2.92 -3.38 -16.67
C ASP A 46 2.92 -4.91 -16.73
N PHE A 47 1.88 -5.48 -17.33
CA PHE A 47 1.83 -6.90 -17.64
C PHE A 47 1.57 -7.11 -19.13
N ARG A 48 2.62 -7.50 -19.85
CA ARG A 48 2.59 -7.80 -21.29
C ARG A 48 2.08 -6.61 -22.13
N GLY A 49 2.48 -5.38 -21.78
CA GLY A 49 2.03 -4.16 -22.45
C GLY A 49 0.64 -3.67 -22.03
N ASN A 50 0.01 -4.33 -21.06
CA ASN A 50 -1.19 -3.81 -20.40
C ASN A 50 -0.81 -3.25 -19.04
N THR A 51 -0.97 -1.95 -18.88
CA THR A 51 -0.80 -1.29 -17.60
C THR A 51 -2.00 -1.61 -16.70
N SER A 52 -1.73 -2.03 -15.46
CA SER A 52 -2.71 -2.37 -14.44
C SER A 52 -2.22 -1.89 -13.08
N PHE A 53 -3.09 -1.92 -12.06
CA PHE A 53 -2.71 -1.58 -10.68
C PHE A 53 -2.61 -2.83 -9.82
N ALA A 54 -1.50 -2.97 -9.09
CA ALA A 54 -1.38 -3.92 -8.01
C ALA A 54 -1.85 -3.25 -6.71
N TRP A 55 -3.02 -3.66 -6.23
CA TRP A 55 -3.65 -3.10 -5.04
C TRP A 55 -3.16 -3.75 -3.75
N ARG A 56 -3.02 -2.94 -2.71
CA ARG A 56 -2.64 -3.34 -1.35
C ARG A 56 -3.49 -2.60 -0.33
N HIS A 57 -3.77 -3.22 0.81
CA HIS A 57 -4.24 -2.46 1.98
C HIS A 57 -3.19 -1.42 2.34
N TRP A 58 -3.63 -0.26 2.83
CA TRP A 58 -2.72 0.74 3.37
C TRP A 58 -1.79 0.14 4.44
N GLY A 59 -2.33 -0.59 5.40
CA GLY A 59 -1.59 -1.34 6.43
C GLY A 59 -0.63 -2.41 5.93
N CYS A 60 -0.80 -2.89 4.69
CA CYS A 60 0.11 -3.86 4.07
C CYS A 60 1.16 -3.19 3.16
N THR A 61 1.31 -1.87 3.28
CA THR A 61 2.36 -1.09 2.62
C THR A 61 3.65 -1.22 3.43
N THR A 62 4.66 -1.82 2.80
CA THR A 62 5.98 -2.02 3.42
C THR A 62 6.81 -0.75 3.35
N ASN A 63 7.76 -0.57 4.28
CA ASN A 63 8.71 0.55 4.30
C ASN A 63 9.37 0.77 2.94
N LYS A 64 9.78 -0.30 2.27
CA LYS A 64 10.41 -0.20 0.94
C LYS A 64 9.49 0.40 -0.13
N VAL A 65 8.18 0.18 -0.02
CA VAL A 65 7.22 0.82 -0.93
C VAL A 65 7.10 2.29 -0.61
N LEU A 66 6.96 2.66 0.67
CA LEU A 66 6.94 4.08 1.08
C LEU A 66 8.20 4.83 0.64
N GLU A 67 9.39 4.24 0.78
CA GLU A 67 10.64 4.79 0.25
C GLU A 67 10.53 5.05 -1.26
N ASN A 68 10.13 4.04 -2.04
CA ASN A 68 10.02 4.17 -3.48
C ASN A 68 8.94 5.17 -3.92
N ILE A 69 7.90 5.40 -3.12
CA ILE A 69 6.91 6.44 -3.39
C ILE A 69 7.53 7.80 -3.09
N LYS A 70 8.18 8.00 -1.94
CA LYS A 70 8.87 9.25 -1.59
C LYS A 70 9.94 9.66 -2.59
N GLU A 71 10.67 8.68 -3.14
CA GLU A 71 11.67 8.94 -4.19
C GLU A 71 11.05 9.51 -5.47
N GLN A 72 9.77 9.23 -5.73
CA GLN A 72 9.04 9.70 -6.91
C GLN A 72 8.12 10.89 -6.62
N PHE A 73 7.60 10.95 -5.40
CA PHE A 73 6.62 11.93 -4.90
C PHE A 73 7.10 12.37 -3.52
N PRO A 74 7.97 13.39 -3.43
CA PRO A 74 8.50 13.88 -2.16
C PRO A 74 7.39 14.36 -1.23
N ASP A 75 6.29 14.89 -1.77
CA ASP A 75 5.13 15.30 -1.02
C ASP A 75 3.96 14.31 -1.20
N PRO A 76 3.32 13.83 -0.11
CA PRO A 76 2.22 12.86 -0.20
C PRO A 76 1.00 13.42 -0.95
N SER A 77 0.83 14.74 -1.00
CA SER A 77 -0.20 15.41 -1.78
C SER A 77 -0.05 15.26 -3.30
N GLU A 78 1.14 14.89 -3.78
CA GLU A 78 1.37 14.67 -5.21
C GLU A 78 0.91 13.28 -5.68
N ILE A 79 0.55 12.39 -4.74
CA ILE A 79 0.05 11.06 -5.07
C ILE A 79 -1.37 11.17 -5.63
N ASP A 80 -1.61 10.47 -6.75
CA ASP A 80 -2.93 10.41 -7.38
C ASP A 80 -4.00 9.91 -6.38
N GLY A 81 -5.06 10.71 -6.22
CA GLY A 81 -6.18 10.41 -5.31
C GLY A 81 -5.99 10.84 -3.85
N TYR A 82 -4.85 11.45 -3.47
CA TYR A 82 -4.66 11.99 -2.11
C TYR A 82 -5.70 13.05 -1.74
N ASP A 83 -6.01 13.98 -2.64
CA ASP A 83 -6.98 15.05 -2.40
C ASP A 83 -8.40 14.55 -2.11
N GLU A 84 -8.76 13.37 -2.64
CA GLU A 84 -10.07 12.72 -2.49
C GLU A 84 -10.21 11.98 -1.15
N LEU A 85 -9.14 11.86 -0.37
CA LEU A 85 -9.15 11.22 0.94
C LEU A 85 -9.73 12.12 2.02
N GLN A 86 -10.23 11.49 3.10
CA GLN A 86 -10.62 12.21 4.31
C GLN A 86 -9.39 12.79 5.01
N ASP A 87 -9.56 13.92 5.69
CA ASP A 87 -8.46 14.60 6.39
C ASP A 87 -7.76 13.70 7.42
N ALA A 88 -8.53 12.84 8.11
CA ALA A 88 -7.96 11.85 9.04
C ALA A 88 -7.01 10.85 8.34
N ASP A 89 -7.31 10.41 7.12
CA ASP A 89 -6.43 9.48 6.39
C ASP A 89 -5.26 10.22 5.73
N LYS A 90 -5.46 11.48 5.33
CA LYS A 90 -4.37 12.37 4.87
C LYS A 90 -3.30 12.55 5.96
N ASP A 91 -3.73 12.80 7.19
CA ASP A 91 -2.85 12.91 8.35
C ASP A 91 -2.09 11.61 8.61
N ARG A 92 -2.75 10.46 8.48
CA ARG A 92 -2.11 9.13 8.62
C ARG A 92 -1.06 8.88 7.55
N ILE A 93 -1.35 9.22 6.30
CA ILE A 93 -0.40 9.10 5.19
C ILE A 93 0.79 10.02 5.40
N THR A 94 0.55 11.26 5.82
CA THR A 94 1.60 12.23 6.12
C THR A 94 2.48 11.72 7.26
N THR A 95 1.88 11.20 8.33
CA THR A 95 2.61 10.60 9.45
C THR A 95 3.46 9.41 9.00
N ALA A 96 2.92 8.52 8.17
CA ALA A 96 3.68 7.39 7.61
C ALA A 96 4.83 7.86 6.68
N TYR A 97 4.63 8.97 5.99
CA TYR A 97 5.66 9.65 5.21
C TYR A 97 6.73 10.26 6.11
N GLU A 98 6.42 10.83 7.25
CA GLU A 98 7.46 11.34 8.15
C GLU A 98 8.21 10.18 8.84
N ALA A 99 7.48 9.16 9.30
CA ALA A 99 8.02 8.01 10.00
C ALA A 99 8.77 7.01 9.09
N GLY A 100 8.46 6.99 7.79
CA GLY A 100 9.03 6.04 6.82
C GLY A 100 8.49 4.61 6.92
N HIS A 101 7.47 4.39 7.75
CA HIS A 101 6.75 3.14 7.91
C HIS A 101 5.28 3.43 8.19
N VAL A 102 4.39 2.48 7.88
CA VAL A 102 2.98 2.58 8.26
C VAL A 102 2.85 2.34 9.76
N ALA A 103 1.97 3.07 10.43
CA ALA A 103 1.70 2.90 11.85
C ALA A 103 1.30 1.45 12.17
N GLU A 104 1.81 0.89 13.27
CA GLU A 104 1.51 -0.48 13.69
C GLU A 104 0.00 -0.70 13.96
N GLU A 105 -0.72 0.37 14.30
CA GLU A 105 -2.18 0.37 14.48
C GLU A 105 -2.96 0.21 13.17
N ASP A 106 -2.35 0.56 12.04
CA ASP A 106 -2.90 0.39 10.70
C ASP A 106 -2.61 -0.98 10.10
N ILE A 107 -1.67 -1.72 10.69
CA ILE A 107 -1.34 -3.09 10.29
C ILE A 107 -2.48 -3.99 10.79
N PRO A 108 -3.26 -4.64 9.90
CA PRO A 108 -4.29 -5.58 10.36
C PRO A 108 -3.64 -6.67 11.21
N GLU A 109 -4.31 -7.21 12.23
CA GLU A 109 -3.77 -8.27 13.10
C GLU A 109 -3.29 -9.50 12.29
N SER A 110 -3.93 -9.75 11.15
CA SER A 110 -3.48 -10.76 10.18
C SER A 110 -2.04 -10.54 9.73
N ALA A 111 -1.55 -9.30 9.72
CA ALA A 111 -0.23 -8.89 9.28
C ALA A 111 0.87 -8.92 10.38
N GLN A 112 0.51 -9.03 11.67
CA GLN A 112 1.47 -9.02 12.78
C GLN A 112 2.16 -10.36 13.04
N LYS A 113 1.60 -11.49 12.59
CA LYS A 113 2.20 -12.82 12.82
C LYS A 113 3.28 -13.13 11.78
N GLY A 114 4.46 -12.58 11.97
CA GLY A 114 5.61 -12.78 11.09
C GLY A 114 6.98 -12.46 11.68
N ALA A 115 7.04 -11.89 12.89
CA ALA A 115 8.29 -11.40 13.48
C ALA A 115 8.86 -12.29 14.61
N GLU A 116 8.27 -13.45 14.93
CA GLU A 116 8.68 -14.28 16.09
C GLU A 116 9.15 -15.70 15.74
N ASP A 117 9.62 -15.99 14.52
CA ASP A 117 10.09 -17.35 14.19
C ASP A 117 11.29 -17.35 13.22
N GLU A 118 12.39 -16.64 13.52
CA GLU A 118 13.72 -16.90 12.90
C GLU A 118 14.89 -16.57 13.87
N GLU A 119 14.73 -16.91 15.15
CA GLU A 119 15.87 -17.14 16.07
C GLU A 119 15.68 -18.50 16.75
N ASP A 120 16.05 -19.59 16.07
CA ASP A 120 16.81 -20.71 16.68
C ASP A 120 17.19 -21.76 15.61
N GLU A 121 18.42 -22.26 15.75
CA GLU A 121 19.17 -23.29 14.99
C GLU A 121 20.02 -22.89 13.76
#